data_AF-A0A353VDY7-F1
#
_entry.id   AF-A0A353VDY7-F1
#
_cell.length_a   1.000
_cell.length_b   1.000
_cell.length_c   1.000
_cell.angle_alpha   90.00
_cell.angle_beta   90.00
_cell.angle_gamma   90.00
#
_symmetry.space_group_name_H-M   'P 1'
#
loop_
_entity.id
_entity.type
_entity.pdbx_description
1 polymer ?
#
loop_
_entity_poly.entity_id
_entity_poly.type
_entity_poly.pdbx_seq_one_letter_code
_entity_poly.pdbx_strand_id
1 'polypeptide(L)'
;MASMAAEKVEMMLRHSEDAFLERLGAALGETGPDARALDALLGQAPLVGRLYLVDRRGRLAYPPAGPRAEDAVVLARARAEAAPGLWERGGRRELVHEDQAWLVALLRARAGEPLLVVLSRDPEAVRREILETTLGGLESPTILAVLDSHDRPVYSRVPLGDARRLLAVGFREGLPTWRLAVYQRPGFSPRQAVRRQVAVFMAAFVVLLAVILAGIVATWRLMRRETEMARLKSDFVANVSHDLKTPLSVIRMFGETLEMGRVADEGRRREYYRVITRESERLSRLIDNVLDFSRIEGGRRVYDKA
;
A
#
# COMPACT_ATOMS: atom_id res chain seq x y z
N MET A 1 -7.55 -15.00 9.22
CA MET A 1 -7.28 -15.56 7.87
C MET A 1 -6.64 -16.95 7.96
N ALA A 2 -5.43 -17.11 8.52
CA ALA A 2 -4.76 -18.43 8.59
C ALA A 2 -5.59 -19.52 9.31
N SER A 3 -6.19 -19.19 10.46
CA SER A 3 -7.07 -20.13 11.17
C SER A 3 -8.27 -20.57 10.33
N MET A 4 -8.91 -19.66 9.58
CA MET A 4 -10.05 -20.00 8.71
C MET A 4 -9.62 -20.85 7.52
N ALA A 5 -8.41 -20.61 6.99
CA ALA A 5 -7.85 -21.43 5.92
C ALA A 5 -7.51 -22.84 6.41
N ALA A 6 -6.97 -22.96 7.63
CA ALA A 6 -6.73 -24.26 8.26
C ALA A 6 -8.04 -25.02 8.49
N GLU A 7 -9.05 -24.37 9.05
CA GLU A 7 -10.38 -24.96 9.28
C GLU A 7 -11.05 -25.39 7.96
N LYS A 8 -10.91 -24.61 6.89
CA LYS A 8 -11.43 -24.98 5.57
C LYS A 8 -10.73 -26.22 4.98
N VAL A 9 -9.42 -26.35 5.18
CA VAL A 9 -8.64 -27.54 4.79
C VAL A 9 -9.14 -28.77 5.56
N GLU A 10 -9.31 -28.65 6.87
CA GLU A 10 -9.84 -29.72 7.73
C GLU A 10 -11.25 -30.14 7.30
N MET A 11 -12.12 -29.17 7.00
CA MET A 11 -13.48 -29.41 6.52
C MET A 11 -13.50 -30.14 5.18
N MET A 12 -12.67 -29.74 4.21
CA MET A 12 -12.61 -30.40 2.90
C MET A 12 -12.05 -31.82 3.00
N LEU A 13 -11.02 -32.03 3.81
CA LEU A 13 -10.47 -33.35 4.05
C LEU A 13 -11.53 -34.27 4.66
N ARG A 14 -12.19 -33.82 5.73
CA ARG A 14 -13.29 -34.53 6.37
C ARG A 14 -14.39 -34.92 5.37
N HIS A 15 -14.81 -33.99 4.53
CA HIS A 15 -15.87 -34.23 3.55
C HIS A 15 -15.50 -35.34 2.57
N SER A 16 -14.25 -35.33 2.10
CA SER A 16 -13.75 -36.36 1.18
C SER A 16 -13.69 -37.74 1.85
N GLU A 17 -13.29 -37.81 3.12
CA GLU A 17 -13.25 -39.04 3.89
C GLU A 17 -14.64 -39.62 4.17
N ASP A 18 -15.59 -38.77 4.56
CA ASP A 18 -16.96 -39.18 4.81
C ASP A 18 -17.56 -39.76 3.50
N ALA A 19 -17.32 -39.10 2.36
CA ALA A 19 -17.73 -39.60 1.04
C ALA A 19 -17.05 -40.92 0.63
N PHE A 20 -15.82 -41.18 1.10
CA PHE A 20 -15.15 -42.47 0.89
C PHE A 20 -15.75 -43.56 1.78
N LEU A 21 -15.97 -43.29 3.07
CA LEU A 21 -16.55 -44.25 4.01
C LEU A 21 -17.97 -44.66 3.59
N GLU A 22 -18.77 -43.74 3.05
CA GLU A 22 -20.08 -44.06 2.48
C GLU A 22 -19.98 -45.02 1.29
N ARG A 23 -19.07 -44.75 0.34
CA ARG A 23 -18.82 -45.62 -0.82
C ARG A 23 -18.26 -46.98 -0.41
N LEU A 24 -17.40 -47.01 0.61
CA LEU A 24 -16.87 -48.23 1.21
C LEU A 24 -17.98 -49.06 1.84
N GLY A 25 -18.90 -48.42 2.58
CA GLY A 25 -20.06 -49.09 3.16
C GLY A 25 -21.00 -49.68 2.11
N ALA A 26 -21.17 -49.00 0.97
CA ALA A 26 -21.95 -49.49 -0.15
C ALA A 26 -21.27 -50.68 -0.89
N ALA A 27 -19.95 -50.67 -0.99
CA ALA A 27 -19.17 -51.75 -1.59
C ALA A 27 -19.13 -53.02 -0.73
N LEU A 28 -19.23 -52.89 0.59
CA LEU A 28 -19.28 -53.98 1.56
C LEU A 28 -20.68 -54.62 1.64
N GLY A 29 -21.18 -55.13 0.51
CA GLY A 29 -22.51 -55.74 0.35
C GLY A 29 -22.81 -56.95 1.26
N GLU A 30 -23.89 -57.67 0.97
CA GLU A 30 -24.38 -58.74 1.86
C GLU A 30 -23.43 -59.94 2.03
N THR A 31 -22.53 -60.16 1.08
CA THR A 31 -21.60 -61.31 1.02
C THR A 31 -20.21 -61.05 1.63
N GLY A 32 -19.98 -59.87 2.22
CA GLY A 32 -18.70 -59.51 2.86
C GLY A 32 -17.71 -58.79 1.92
N PRO A 33 -16.47 -58.54 2.38
CA PRO A 33 -15.49 -57.74 1.63
C PRO A 33 -14.97 -58.46 0.38
N ASP A 34 -15.43 -58.06 -0.81
CA ASP A 34 -14.83 -58.46 -2.09
C ASP A 34 -13.57 -57.63 -2.35
N ALA A 35 -12.40 -58.28 -2.33
CA ALA A 35 -11.11 -57.64 -2.56
C ALA A 35 -11.06 -56.89 -3.90
N ARG A 36 -11.68 -57.40 -4.97
CA ARG A 36 -11.64 -56.73 -6.29
C ARG A 36 -12.44 -55.44 -6.30
N ALA A 37 -13.61 -55.43 -5.67
CA ALA A 37 -14.43 -54.24 -5.54
C ALA A 37 -13.75 -53.18 -4.66
N LEU A 38 -13.09 -53.61 -3.59
CA LEU A 38 -12.31 -52.74 -2.70
C LEU A 38 -11.07 -52.15 -3.40
N ASP A 39 -10.34 -52.95 -4.17
CA ASP A 39 -9.19 -52.48 -4.97
C ASP A 39 -9.64 -51.43 -6.00
N ALA A 40 -10.76 -51.67 -6.69
CA ALA A 40 -11.35 -50.72 -7.64
C ALA A 40 -11.78 -49.41 -6.95
N LEU A 41 -12.35 -49.50 -5.74
CA LEU A 41 -12.72 -48.33 -4.94
C LEU A 41 -11.50 -47.52 -4.50
N LEU A 42 -10.42 -48.18 -4.07
CA LEU A 42 -9.15 -47.51 -3.73
C LEU A 42 -8.54 -46.81 -4.95
N GLY A 43 -8.62 -47.41 -6.13
CA GLY A 43 -8.20 -46.77 -7.38
C GLY A 43 -8.96 -45.48 -7.72
N GLN A 44 -10.17 -45.30 -7.19
CA GLN A 44 -11.00 -44.10 -7.37
C GLN A 44 -10.91 -43.13 -6.17
N ALA A 45 -10.16 -43.49 -5.13
CA ALA A 45 -10.03 -42.73 -3.89
C ALA A 45 -8.56 -42.38 -3.62
N PRO A 46 -7.96 -41.49 -4.43
CA PRO A 46 -6.54 -41.15 -4.37
C PRO A 46 -6.07 -40.65 -2.99
N LEU A 47 -6.96 -40.07 -2.18
CA LEU A 47 -6.64 -39.66 -0.81
C LEU A 47 -6.34 -40.81 0.14
N VAL A 48 -6.81 -42.02 -0.16
CA VAL A 48 -6.62 -43.21 0.67
C VAL A 48 -5.37 -43.94 0.21
N GLY A 49 -4.31 -43.87 1.02
CA GLY A 49 -3.04 -44.53 0.72
C GLY A 49 -3.07 -46.02 1.07
N ARG A 50 -3.60 -46.35 2.25
CA ARG A 50 -3.69 -47.73 2.76
C ARG A 50 -5.05 -47.94 3.41
N LEU A 51 -5.63 -49.12 3.26
CA LEU A 51 -6.90 -49.50 3.85
C LEU A 51 -6.79 -50.88 4.48
N TYR A 52 -7.22 -50.96 5.73
CA TYR A 52 -7.33 -52.19 6.48
C TYR A 52 -8.74 -52.34 7.02
N LEU A 53 -9.32 -53.52 6.80
CA LEU A 53 -10.61 -53.89 7.38
C LEU A 53 -10.36 -54.99 8.40
N VAL A 54 -10.83 -54.79 9.63
CA VAL A 54 -10.67 -55.76 10.72
C VAL A 54 -12.05 -56.16 11.23
N ASP A 55 -12.29 -57.47 11.35
CA ASP A 55 -13.53 -58.00 11.91
C ASP A 55 -13.60 -57.83 13.43
N ARG A 56 -14.78 -58.09 14.02
CA ARG A 56 -14.98 -57.99 15.47
C ARG A 56 -14.10 -58.94 16.28
N ARG A 57 -13.58 -60.01 15.65
CA ARG A 57 -12.67 -61.00 16.26
C ARG A 57 -11.20 -60.58 16.12
N GLY A 58 -10.92 -59.41 15.55
CA GLY A 58 -9.57 -58.90 15.34
C GLY A 58 -8.85 -59.53 14.15
N ARG A 59 -9.54 -60.25 13.27
CA ARG A 59 -8.96 -60.82 12.05
C ARG A 59 -9.00 -59.79 10.93
N LEU A 60 -7.95 -59.78 10.11
CA LEU A 60 -7.87 -58.89 8.96
C LEU A 60 -8.76 -59.45 7.84
N ALA A 61 -9.76 -58.66 7.43
CA ALA A 61 -10.67 -58.96 6.33
C ALA A 61 -10.11 -58.44 4.99
N TYR A 62 -9.35 -57.34 5.02
CA TYR A 62 -8.69 -56.76 3.84
C TYR A 62 -7.41 -56.00 4.27
N PRO A 63 -6.31 -56.06 3.50
CA PRO A 63 -6.12 -56.85 2.29
C PRO A 63 -5.86 -58.35 2.60
N PRO A 64 -6.18 -59.27 1.68
CA PRO A 64 -5.98 -60.71 1.89
C PRO A 64 -4.51 -61.11 2.01
N ALA A 65 -3.59 -60.29 1.48
CA ALA A 65 -2.14 -60.49 1.58
C ALA A 65 -1.58 -60.28 3.00
N GLY A 66 -2.40 -59.79 3.94
CA GLY A 66 -1.96 -59.46 5.29
C GLY A 66 -1.51 -58.00 5.43
N PRO A 67 -1.28 -57.54 6.67
CA PRO A 67 -0.83 -56.19 6.93
C PRO A 67 0.65 -56.04 6.61
N ARG A 68 1.07 -54.84 6.21
CA ARG A 68 2.50 -54.53 6.10
C ARG A 68 3.14 -54.56 7.50
N ALA A 69 4.39 -55.03 7.58
CA ALA A 69 5.09 -55.15 8.87
C ALA A 69 5.18 -53.80 9.62
N GLU A 70 5.38 -52.71 8.88
CA GLU A 70 5.41 -51.33 9.39
C GLU A 70 4.07 -50.85 9.98
N ASP A 71 2.93 -51.38 9.51
CA ASP A 71 1.60 -50.95 9.95
C ASP A 71 1.08 -51.75 11.15
N ALA A 72 1.82 -52.79 11.58
CA ALA A 72 1.39 -53.68 12.65
C ALA A 72 1.14 -52.94 13.98
N VAL A 73 1.97 -51.93 14.28
CA VAL A 73 1.85 -51.10 15.49
C VAL A 73 0.56 -50.27 15.46
N VAL A 74 0.24 -49.66 14.31
CA VAL A 74 -0.96 -48.85 14.15
C VAL A 74 -2.21 -49.72 14.23
N LEU A 75 -2.20 -50.91 13.61
CA LEU A 75 -3.31 -51.85 13.69
C LEU A 75 -3.54 -52.37 15.11
N ALA A 76 -2.46 -52.68 15.84
CA ALA A 76 -2.56 -53.07 17.25
C ALA A 76 -3.17 -51.95 18.10
N ARG A 77 -2.75 -50.71 17.87
CA ARG A 77 -3.28 -49.53 18.58
C ARG A 77 -4.72 -49.23 18.21
N ALA A 78 -5.07 -49.28 16.92
CA ALA A 78 -6.44 -49.11 16.45
C ALA A 78 -7.39 -50.15 17.07
N ARG A 79 -6.95 -51.41 17.21
CA ARG A 79 -7.72 -52.46 17.89
C ARG A 79 -7.86 -52.21 19.39
N ALA A 80 -6.79 -51.78 20.06
CA ALA A 80 -6.81 -51.47 21.49
C ALA A 80 -7.72 -50.26 21.80
N GLU A 81 -7.69 -49.23 20.95
CA GLU A 81 -8.55 -48.05 21.09
C GLU A 81 -10.00 -48.31 20.68
N ALA A 82 -10.24 -49.29 19.80
CA ALA A 82 -11.57 -49.80 19.47
C ALA A 82 -12.21 -50.63 20.61
N ALA A 83 -11.89 -50.40 21.88
CA ALA A 83 -12.53 -51.03 23.05
C ALA A 83 -14.08 -50.79 23.07
N PRO A 84 -14.88 -51.51 23.90
CA PRO A 84 -16.31 -51.78 23.68
C PRO A 84 -17.20 -50.58 23.30
N GLY A 85 -16.87 -49.37 23.77
CA GLY A 85 -17.63 -48.16 23.49
C GLY A 85 -17.66 -47.69 22.03
N LEU A 86 -16.63 -47.97 21.21
CA LEU A 86 -16.64 -47.58 19.78
C LEU A 86 -17.58 -48.47 18.96
N TRP A 87 -17.63 -49.77 19.28
CA TRP A 87 -18.53 -50.75 18.67
C TRP A 87 -20.00 -50.48 19.03
N GLU A 88 -20.26 -50.00 20.24
CA GLU A 88 -21.61 -49.72 20.75
C GLU A 88 -22.13 -48.35 20.32
N ARG A 89 -21.31 -47.28 20.39
CA ARG A 89 -21.75 -45.90 20.12
C ARG A 89 -21.58 -45.48 18.65
N GLY A 90 -20.79 -46.23 17.88
CA GLY A 90 -20.28 -45.75 16.59
C GLY A 90 -19.31 -44.59 16.79
N GLY A 91 -18.45 -44.34 15.81
CA GLY A 91 -17.55 -43.21 15.88
C GLY A 91 -16.33 -43.35 14.97
N ARG A 92 -15.65 -42.22 14.82
CA ARG A 92 -14.36 -42.11 14.16
C ARG A 92 -13.34 -41.52 15.13
N ARG A 93 -12.09 -41.95 15.00
CA ARG A 93 -10.94 -41.50 15.77
C ARG A 93 -9.76 -41.32 14.84
N GLU A 94 -8.88 -40.40 15.20
CA GLU A 94 -7.64 -40.19 14.48
C GLU A 94 -6.48 -40.70 15.31
N LEU A 95 -5.60 -41.42 14.64
CA LEU A 95 -4.34 -41.90 15.19
C LEU A 95 -3.20 -41.27 14.42
N VAL A 96 -2.32 -40.59 15.13
CA VAL A 96 -1.05 -40.13 14.55
C VAL A 96 0.03 -41.11 14.96
N HIS A 97 0.75 -41.64 13.97
CA HIS A 97 1.93 -42.47 14.16
C HIS A 97 3.02 -42.00 13.21
N GLU A 98 4.18 -41.67 13.79
CA GLU A 98 5.28 -41.01 13.10
C GLU A 98 4.83 -39.70 12.43
N ASP A 99 4.80 -39.66 11.09
CA ASP A 99 4.38 -38.51 10.30
C ASP A 99 3.14 -38.82 9.44
N GLN A 100 2.42 -39.89 9.79
CA GLN A 100 1.19 -40.31 9.12
C GLN A 100 -0.01 -40.19 10.05
N ALA A 101 -1.09 -39.65 9.49
CA ALA A 101 -2.38 -39.61 10.13
C ALA A 101 -3.25 -40.74 9.59
N TRP A 102 -3.82 -41.49 10.53
CA TRP A 102 -4.67 -42.64 10.29
C TRP A 102 -6.06 -42.37 10.79
N LEU A 103 -7.06 -42.68 9.97
CA LEU A 103 -8.45 -42.63 10.35
C LEU A 103 -8.90 -44.03 10.76
N VAL A 104 -9.44 -44.12 11.98
CA VAL A 104 -10.06 -45.33 12.52
C VAL A 104 -11.55 -45.07 12.62
N ALA A 105 -12.35 -45.82 11.88
CA ALA A 105 -13.80 -45.66 11.83
C ALA A 105 -14.50 -47.01 11.98
N LEU A 106 -15.66 -47.01 12.64
CA LEU A 106 -16.52 -48.18 12.69
C LEU A 106 -17.53 -48.11 11.54
N LEU A 107 -17.52 -49.12 10.67
CA LEU A 107 -18.43 -49.19 9.53
C LEU A 107 -19.37 -50.38 9.71
N ARG A 108 -20.68 -50.14 9.68
CA ARG A 108 -21.70 -51.21 9.70
C ARG A 108 -22.07 -51.55 8.26
N ALA A 109 -21.70 -52.74 7.82
CA ALA A 109 -22.15 -53.28 6.53
C ALA A 109 -23.68 -53.52 6.55
N ARG A 110 -24.36 -53.39 5.41
CA ARG A 110 -25.84 -53.49 5.32
C ARG A 110 -26.41 -54.82 5.80
N ALA A 111 -25.66 -55.91 5.77
CA ALA A 111 -26.10 -57.23 6.25
C ALA A 111 -25.02 -58.01 7.02
N GLY A 112 -23.97 -57.34 7.54
CA GLY A 112 -22.80 -57.99 8.14
C GLY A 112 -22.48 -57.52 9.57
N GLU A 113 -21.52 -58.21 10.21
CA GLU A 113 -20.92 -57.72 11.45
C GLU A 113 -20.23 -56.37 11.21
N PRO A 114 -20.19 -55.46 12.20
CA PRO A 114 -19.42 -54.22 12.08
C PRO A 114 -17.96 -54.52 11.76
N LEU A 115 -17.36 -53.70 10.91
CA LEU A 115 -15.95 -53.75 10.55
C LEU A 115 -15.24 -52.51 11.06
N LEU A 116 -14.06 -52.70 11.61
CA LEU A 116 -13.14 -51.62 11.94
C LEU A 116 -12.37 -51.25 10.68
N VAL A 117 -12.58 -50.04 10.19
CA VAL A 117 -11.87 -49.44 9.07
C VAL A 117 -10.67 -48.68 9.63
N VAL A 118 -9.47 -49.04 9.19
CA VAL A 118 -8.25 -48.31 9.51
C VAL A 118 -7.62 -47.90 8.19
N LEU A 119 -7.60 -46.61 7.90
CA LEU A 119 -7.06 -46.10 6.64
C LEU A 119 -5.99 -45.05 6.88
N SER A 120 -4.97 -45.02 6.01
CA SER A 120 -3.95 -43.97 5.98
C SER A 120 -4.26 -42.99 4.85
N ARG A 121 -3.87 -41.74 5.06
CA ARG A 121 -3.92 -40.70 4.02
C ARG A 121 -2.66 -40.78 3.15
N ASP A 122 -2.78 -40.64 1.84
CA ASP A 122 -1.62 -40.38 0.98
C ASP A 122 -1.24 -38.89 1.10
N PRO A 123 -0.06 -38.55 1.66
CA PRO A 123 0.39 -37.16 1.78
C PRO A 123 0.37 -36.39 0.47
N GLU A 124 0.62 -37.08 -0.64
CA GLU A 124 0.75 -36.46 -1.96
C GLU A 124 -0.61 -36.21 -2.61
N ALA A 125 -1.57 -37.07 -2.35
CA ALA A 125 -2.96 -36.83 -2.70
C ALA A 125 -3.57 -35.72 -1.83
N VAL A 126 -3.28 -35.68 -0.52
CA VAL A 126 -3.70 -34.58 0.35
C VAL A 126 -3.17 -33.24 -0.17
N ARG A 127 -1.91 -33.19 -0.58
CA ARG A 127 -1.33 -31.98 -1.18
C ARG A 127 -2.09 -31.55 -2.44
N ARG A 128 -2.28 -32.46 -3.39
CA ARG A 128 -2.89 -32.14 -4.70
C ARG A 128 -4.39 -31.87 -4.64
N GLU A 129 -5.13 -32.65 -3.86
CA GLU A 129 -6.60 -32.59 -3.88
C GLU A 129 -7.18 -31.66 -2.83
N ILE A 130 -6.50 -31.48 -1.70
CA ILE A 130 -6.99 -30.64 -0.60
C ILE A 130 -6.22 -29.33 -0.52
N LEU A 131 -4.88 -29.37 -0.42
CA LEU A 131 -4.09 -28.16 -0.19
C LEU A 131 -4.06 -27.26 -1.42
N GLU A 132 -3.77 -27.80 -2.60
CA GLU A 132 -3.74 -27.05 -3.86
C GLU A 132 -5.11 -26.44 -4.21
N THR A 133 -6.19 -27.19 -4.04
CA THR A 133 -7.55 -26.73 -4.35
C THR A 133 -8.05 -25.68 -3.35
N THR A 134 -7.76 -25.87 -2.06
CA THR A 134 -8.27 -25.01 -0.99
C THR A 134 -7.44 -23.76 -0.81
N LEU A 135 -6.11 -23.89 -0.82
CA LEU A 135 -5.17 -22.80 -0.57
C LEU A 135 -4.69 -22.13 -1.86
N GLY A 136 -4.68 -22.85 -2.99
CA GLY A 136 -4.22 -22.31 -4.27
C GLY A 136 -5.13 -21.21 -4.83
N GLY A 137 -6.42 -21.24 -4.51
CA GLY A 137 -7.40 -20.21 -4.91
C GLY A 137 -7.38 -18.95 -4.04
N LEU A 138 -6.63 -18.93 -2.93
CA LEU A 138 -6.58 -17.77 -2.04
C LEU A 138 -5.60 -16.73 -2.59
N GLU A 139 -6.12 -15.65 -3.17
CA GLU A 139 -5.32 -14.48 -3.52
C GLU A 139 -5.01 -13.69 -2.24
N SER A 140 -3.75 -13.71 -1.82
CA SER A 140 -3.26 -12.94 -0.67
C SER A 140 -1.88 -12.36 -0.97
N PRO A 141 -1.58 -11.13 -0.49
CA PRO A 141 -0.22 -10.58 -0.54
C PRO A 141 0.77 -11.39 0.32
N THR A 142 0.28 -12.35 1.10
CA THR A 142 1.05 -13.23 1.98
C THR A 142 1.14 -14.62 1.37
N ILE A 143 2.31 -15.23 1.42
CA ILE A 143 2.50 -16.61 0.97
C ILE A 143 1.95 -17.55 2.06
N LEU A 144 1.06 -18.47 1.67
CA LEU A 144 0.65 -19.58 2.51
C LEU A 144 1.51 -20.79 2.19
N ALA A 145 1.97 -21.49 3.22
CA ALA A 145 2.69 -22.75 3.09
C ALA A 145 2.26 -23.72 4.18
N VAL A 146 2.23 -25.00 3.86
CA VAL A 146 2.06 -26.08 4.85
C VAL A 146 3.43 -26.71 5.08
N LEU A 147 3.82 -26.80 6.35
CA LEU A 147 5.09 -27.36 6.80
C LEU A 147 4.85 -28.68 7.51
N ASP A 148 5.80 -29.61 7.40
CA ASP A 148 5.82 -30.88 8.16
C ASP A 148 6.36 -30.72 9.60
N SER A 149 6.53 -31.84 10.32
CA SER A 149 7.15 -31.91 11.65
C SER A 149 8.56 -31.30 11.71
N HIS A 150 9.28 -31.33 10.59
CA HIS A 150 10.67 -30.92 10.45
C HIS A 150 10.80 -29.51 9.85
N ASP A 151 9.71 -28.73 9.82
CA ASP A 151 9.63 -27.39 9.22
C ASP A 151 9.93 -27.37 7.70
N ARG A 152 9.83 -28.51 7.00
CA ARG A 152 9.99 -28.59 5.54
C ARG A 152 8.66 -28.28 4.84
N PRO A 153 8.66 -27.55 3.71
CA PRO A 153 7.44 -27.22 3.01
C PRO A 153 6.87 -28.45 2.28
N VAL A 154 5.70 -28.89 2.74
CA VAL A 154 4.86 -29.88 2.06
C VAL A 154 4.09 -29.22 0.91
N TYR A 155 3.63 -27.99 1.13
CA TYR A 155 2.92 -27.20 0.14
C TYR A 155 3.36 -25.75 0.21
N SER A 156 3.64 -25.14 -0.93
CA SER A 156 3.64 -23.69 -1.08
C SER A 156 3.40 -23.31 -2.53
N ARG A 157 2.63 -22.26 -2.78
CA ARG A 157 2.36 -21.76 -4.15
C ARG A 157 3.59 -21.12 -4.79
N VAL A 158 4.57 -20.70 -3.98
CA VAL A 158 5.75 -19.96 -4.40
C VAL A 158 6.95 -20.48 -3.60
N PRO A 159 8.15 -20.60 -4.19
CA PRO A 159 9.35 -20.95 -3.43
C PRO A 159 9.54 -20.02 -2.23
N LEU A 160 9.74 -20.59 -1.03
CA LEU A 160 9.84 -19.83 0.20
C LEU A 160 11.13 -19.00 0.27
N GLY A 161 12.27 -19.51 -0.21
CA GLY A 161 13.54 -18.77 -0.25
C GLY A 161 13.83 -18.03 1.07
N ASP A 162 14.11 -16.72 0.98
CA ASP A 162 14.36 -15.85 2.14
C ASP A 162 13.07 -15.24 2.74
N ALA A 163 11.89 -15.78 2.43
CA ALA A 163 10.63 -15.26 2.94
C ALA A 163 10.58 -15.38 4.47
N ARG A 164 10.15 -14.30 5.14
CA ARG A 164 10.05 -14.28 6.60
C ARG A 164 8.76 -14.94 7.05
N ARG A 165 8.87 -15.98 7.88
CA ARG A 165 7.73 -16.60 8.57
C ARG A 165 7.14 -15.61 9.57
N LEU A 166 5.86 -15.28 9.41
CA LEU A 166 5.13 -14.39 10.31
C LEU A 166 4.48 -15.16 11.45
N LEU A 167 3.81 -16.27 11.11
CA LEU A 167 3.11 -17.13 12.06
C LEU A 167 2.97 -18.55 11.49
N ALA A 168 2.75 -19.52 12.37
CA ALA A 168 2.38 -20.89 12.02
C ALA A 168 1.25 -21.34 12.93
N VAL A 169 0.22 -21.95 12.34
CA VAL A 169 -0.93 -22.50 13.04
C VAL A 169 -0.96 -24.01 12.78
N GLY A 170 -1.01 -24.81 13.83
CA GLY A 170 -1.18 -26.25 13.69
C GLY A 170 -2.61 -26.59 13.26
N PHE A 171 -2.76 -27.68 12.51
CA PHE A 171 -4.08 -28.28 12.29
C PHE A 171 -4.52 -28.99 13.58
N ARG A 172 -5.82 -28.96 13.86
CA ARG A 172 -6.42 -29.55 15.06
C ARG A 172 -6.82 -31.00 14.84
N GLU A 173 -7.26 -31.31 13.62
CA GLU A 173 -7.76 -32.62 13.19
C GLU A 173 -7.31 -32.87 11.74
N GLY A 174 -7.33 -34.12 11.29
CA GLY A 174 -7.20 -34.44 9.87
C GLY A 174 -5.78 -34.55 9.34
N LEU A 175 -4.80 -33.92 9.96
CA LEU A 175 -3.44 -33.90 9.43
C LEU A 175 -2.44 -34.35 10.48
N PRO A 176 -1.23 -34.80 10.07
CA PRO A 176 -0.13 -35.08 10.99
C PRO A 176 0.26 -33.80 11.75
N THR A 177 1.46 -33.78 12.35
CA THR A 177 2.03 -32.59 13.02
C THR A 177 2.29 -31.38 12.11
N TRP A 178 1.68 -31.37 10.91
CA TRP A 178 1.75 -30.32 9.93
C TRP A 178 1.19 -29.00 10.45
N ARG A 179 1.72 -27.90 9.91
CA ARG A 179 1.34 -26.55 10.31
C ARG A 179 1.15 -25.67 9.10
N LEU A 180 0.08 -24.89 9.08
CA LEU A 180 -0.13 -23.82 8.13
C LEU A 180 0.68 -22.60 8.54
N ALA A 181 1.77 -22.34 7.84
CA ALA A 181 2.63 -21.19 8.00
C ALA A 181 2.29 -20.07 7.00
N VAL A 182 2.42 -18.84 7.49
CA VAL A 182 2.18 -17.63 6.73
C VAL A 182 3.50 -16.88 6.59
N TYR A 183 3.89 -16.59 5.35
CA TYR A 183 5.17 -16.00 4.99
C TYR A 183 4.98 -14.66 4.27
N GLN A 184 5.79 -13.67 4.61
CA GLN A 184 5.82 -12.41 3.88
C GLN A 184 6.85 -12.47 2.76
N ARG A 185 6.46 -12.10 1.52
CA ARG A 185 7.39 -12.01 0.38
C ARG A 185 8.54 -11.05 0.71
N PRO A 186 9.80 -11.43 0.44
CA PRO A 186 10.93 -10.50 0.48
C PRO A 186 10.65 -9.32 -0.48
N GLY A 187 10.83 -8.08 -0.02
CA GLY A 187 10.58 -6.87 -0.82
C GLY A 187 9.24 -6.17 -0.55
N PHE A 188 8.24 -6.85 0.01
CA PHE A 188 7.05 -6.19 0.59
C PHE A 188 7.36 -5.67 2.00
N SER A 189 8.37 -4.79 2.12
CA SER A 189 8.46 -3.94 3.30
C SER A 189 7.55 -2.73 3.05
N PRO A 190 6.50 -2.51 3.86
CA PRO A 190 5.70 -1.27 3.76
C PRO A 190 6.59 -0.02 3.80
N ARG A 191 7.76 -0.12 4.44
CA ARG A 191 8.76 0.95 4.53
C ARG A 191 9.34 1.40 3.19
N GLN A 192 9.52 0.54 2.19
CA GLN A 192 10.11 0.98 0.91
C GLN A 192 9.10 1.69 0.01
N ALA A 193 7.87 1.17 -0.09
CA ALA A 193 6.78 1.85 -0.81
C ALA A 193 6.44 3.18 -0.14
N VAL A 194 6.31 3.19 1.20
CA VAL A 194 6.04 4.41 1.97
C VAL A 194 7.21 5.39 1.86
N ARG A 195 8.48 4.95 1.90
CA ARG A 195 9.63 5.87 1.79
C ARG A 195 9.72 6.54 0.42
N ARG A 196 9.43 5.83 -0.68
CA ARG A 196 9.36 6.45 -2.03
C ARG A 196 8.21 7.44 -2.11
N GLN A 197 7.04 7.08 -1.59
CA GLN A 197 5.86 7.94 -1.63
C GLN A 197 6.05 9.20 -0.76
N VAL A 198 6.61 9.06 0.45
CA VAL A 198 7.00 10.18 1.32
C VAL A 198 8.06 11.03 0.64
N ALA A 199 9.08 10.45 -0.01
CA ALA A 199 10.09 11.22 -0.72
C ALA A 199 9.50 12.04 -1.88
N VAL A 200 8.56 11.49 -2.65
CA VAL A 200 7.86 12.22 -3.72
C VAL A 200 7.01 13.36 -3.15
N PHE A 201 6.25 13.11 -2.08
CA PHE A 201 5.48 14.17 -1.42
C PHE A 201 6.36 15.27 -0.83
N MET A 202 7.49 14.90 -0.19
CA MET A 202 8.46 15.86 0.32
C MET A 202 9.08 16.69 -0.80
N ALA A 203 9.45 16.06 -1.93
CA ALA A 203 9.97 16.77 -3.09
C ALA A 203 8.92 17.75 -3.66
N ALA A 204 7.67 17.30 -3.80
CA ALA A 204 6.56 18.16 -4.25
C ALA A 204 6.32 19.34 -3.30
N PHE A 205 6.40 19.12 -1.99
CA PHE A 205 6.26 20.16 -0.98
C PHE A 205 7.39 21.19 -1.05
N VAL A 206 8.64 20.76 -1.23
CA VAL A 206 9.79 21.65 -1.42
C VAL A 206 9.64 22.49 -2.70
N VAL A 207 9.19 21.88 -3.80
CA VAL A 207 8.93 22.61 -5.05
C VAL A 207 7.83 23.65 -4.87
N LEU A 208 6.73 23.30 -4.20
CA LEU A 208 5.63 24.23 -3.91
C LEU A 208 6.11 25.43 -3.07
N LEU A 209 6.88 25.18 -2.01
CA LEU A 209 7.47 26.23 -1.18
C LEU A 209 8.41 27.14 -1.98
N ALA A 210 9.22 26.58 -2.88
CA ALA A 210 10.11 27.36 -3.73
C ALA A 210 9.34 28.29 -4.68
N VAL A 211 8.23 27.81 -5.26
CA VAL A 211 7.36 28.63 -6.13
C VAL A 211 6.70 29.75 -5.34
N ILE A 212 6.17 29.47 -4.15
CA ILE A 212 5.57 30.49 -3.27
C ILE A 212 6.61 31.56 -2.90
N LEU A 213 7.81 31.14 -2.49
CA LEU A 213 8.88 32.07 -2.12
C LEU A 213 9.32 32.93 -3.31
N ALA A 214 9.47 32.33 -4.49
CA ALA A 214 9.78 33.06 -5.72
C ALA A 214 8.69 34.10 -6.05
N GLY A 215 7.42 33.74 -5.90
CA GLY A 215 6.28 34.63 -6.04
C GLY A 215 6.36 35.82 -5.09
N ILE A 216 6.57 35.58 -3.80
CA ILE A 216 6.70 36.64 -2.78
C ILE A 216 7.84 37.60 -3.13
N VAL A 217 9.01 37.08 -3.51
CA VAL A 217 10.18 37.90 -3.87
C VAL A 217 9.90 38.73 -5.12
N ALA A 218 9.21 38.17 -6.12
CA ALA A 218 8.83 38.89 -7.33
C ALA A 218 7.87 40.06 -7.01
N THR A 219 6.81 39.81 -6.25
CA THR A 219 5.84 40.82 -5.85
C THR A 219 6.49 41.91 -5.00
N TRP A 220 7.36 41.53 -4.06
CA TRP A 220 8.09 42.50 -3.23
C TRP A 220 9.01 43.40 -4.05
N ARG A 221 9.73 42.84 -5.03
CA ARG A 221 10.57 43.63 -5.96
C ARG A 221 9.74 44.60 -6.79
N LEU A 222 8.58 44.18 -7.27
CA LEU A 222 7.68 45.02 -8.05
C LEU A 222 7.17 46.19 -7.22
N MET A 223 6.66 45.90 -6.02
CA MET A 223 6.17 46.92 -5.08
C MET A 223 7.28 47.92 -4.72
N ARG A 224 8.50 47.43 -4.46
CA ARG A 224 9.64 48.29 -4.12
C ARG A 224 9.95 49.27 -5.26
N ARG A 225 9.98 48.80 -6.50
CA ARG A 225 10.20 49.66 -7.69
C ARG A 225 9.12 50.73 -7.82
N GLU A 226 7.86 50.35 -7.64
CA GLU A 226 6.75 51.31 -7.72
C GLU A 226 6.85 52.39 -6.63
N THR A 227 7.15 51.99 -5.39
CA THR A 227 7.33 52.95 -4.29
C THR A 227 8.53 53.87 -4.49
N GLU A 228 9.62 53.38 -5.07
CA GLU A 228 10.81 54.17 -5.37
C GLU A 228 10.53 55.20 -6.48
N MET A 229 9.84 54.79 -7.55
CA MET A 229 9.39 55.68 -8.61
C MET A 229 8.43 56.75 -8.08
N ALA A 230 7.49 56.38 -7.22
CA ALA A 230 6.57 57.33 -6.60
C ALA A 230 7.31 58.36 -5.73
N ARG A 231 8.34 57.94 -4.96
CA ARG A 231 9.19 58.84 -4.19
C ARG A 231 9.97 59.81 -5.09
N LEU A 232 10.64 59.30 -6.12
CA LEU A 232 11.39 60.12 -7.07
C LEU A 232 10.49 61.17 -7.74
N LYS A 233 9.26 60.80 -8.10
CA LYS A 233 8.27 61.73 -8.67
C LYS A 233 7.86 62.81 -7.66
N SER A 234 7.63 62.42 -6.40
CA SER A 234 7.31 63.38 -5.35
C SER A 234 8.45 64.36 -5.09
N ASP A 235 9.69 63.87 -5.00
CA ASP A 235 10.88 64.69 -4.79
C ASP A 235 11.12 65.64 -5.97
N PHE A 236 10.89 65.17 -7.20
CA PHE A 236 10.94 66.01 -8.40
C PHE A 236 9.92 67.15 -8.33
N VAL A 237 8.65 66.86 -8.04
CA VAL A 237 7.60 67.90 -7.93
C VAL A 237 7.92 68.91 -6.83
N ALA A 238 8.42 68.45 -5.69
CA ALA A 238 8.82 69.31 -4.58
C ALA A 238 9.98 70.24 -4.97
N ASN A 239 11.02 69.71 -5.60
CA ASN A 239 12.19 70.47 -6.04
C ASN A 239 11.83 71.48 -7.13
N VAL A 240 11.05 71.08 -8.13
CA VAL A 240 10.56 71.99 -9.19
C VAL A 240 9.75 73.12 -8.58
N SER A 241 8.83 72.81 -7.66
CA SER A 241 8.00 73.83 -7.01
C SER A 241 8.83 74.85 -6.24
N HIS A 242 9.87 74.38 -5.55
CA HIS A 242 10.81 75.24 -4.84
C HIS A 242 11.58 76.16 -5.81
N ASP A 243 12.13 75.60 -6.88
CA ASP A 243 12.94 76.33 -7.86
C ASP A 243 12.15 77.33 -8.69
N LEU A 244 10.84 77.12 -8.88
CA LEU A 244 9.92 78.09 -9.48
C LEU A 244 9.53 79.21 -8.50
N LYS A 245 9.42 78.92 -7.20
CA LYS A 245 9.00 79.90 -6.18
C LYS A 245 10.04 81.00 -5.97
N THR A 246 11.33 80.67 -5.97
CA THR A 246 12.41 81.65 -5.77
C THR A 246 12.41 82.79 -6.80
N PRO A 247 12.50 82.54 -8.13
CA PRO A 247 12.48 83.62 -9.14
C PRO A 247 11.16 84.38 -9.11
N LEU A 248 10.02 83.70 -8.87
CA LEU A 248 8.71 84.33 -8.75
C LEU A 248 8.64 85.32 -7.57
N SER A 249 9.19 84.94 -6.41
CA SER A 249 9.30 85.83 -5.24
C SER A 249 10.16 87.05 -5.54
N VAL A 250 11.25 86.89 -6.28
CA VAL A 250 12.13 88.00 -6.70
C VAL A 250 11.39 88.94 -7.64
N ILE A 251 10.73 88.41 -8.68
CA ILE A 251 9.90 89.19 -9.62
C ILE A 251 8.85 90.01 -8.86
N ARG A 252 8.13 89.35 -7.95
CA ARG A 252 7.08 89.96 -7.14
C ARG A 252 7.63 91.07 -6.24
N MET A 253 8.72 90.82 -5.52
CA MET A 253 9.35 91.80 -4.64
C MET A 253 9.77 93.08 -5.39
N PHE A 254 10.45 92.93 -6.53
CA PHE A 254 10.87 94.08 -7.33
C PHE A 254 9.69 94.80 -7.99
N GLY A 255 8.67 94.05 -8.45
CA GLY A 255 7.44 94.62 -9.00
C GLY A 255 6.65 95.45 -7.98
N GLU A 256 6.40 94.90 -6.79
CA GLU A 256 5.73 95.61 -5.68
C GLU A 256 6.52 96.86 -5.25
N THR A 257 7.85 96.79 -5.23
CA THR A 257 8.70 97.93 -4.86
C THR A 257 8.62 99.07 -5.88
N LEU A 258 8.54 98.73 -7.17
CA LEU A 258 8.33 99.70 -8.25
C LEU A 258 6.93 100.32 -8.19
N GLU A 259 5.90 99.51 -7.96
CA GLU A 259 4.49 99.93 -7.86
C GLU A 259 4.27 100.92 -6.70
N MET A 260 4.90 100.67 -5.55
CA MET A 260 4.81 101.56 -4.38
C MET A 260 5.53 102.91 -4.57
N GLY A 261 6.16 103.17 -5.72
CA GLY A 261 6.90 104.41 -5.98
C GLY A 261 8.14 104.60 -5.10
N ARG A 262 8.62 103.52 -4.45
CA ARG A 262 9.72 103.56 -3.47
C ARG A 262 11.11 103.74 -4.11
N VAL A 263 11.19 103.81 -5.43
CA VAL A 263 12.43 103.96 -6.19
C VAL A 263 12.42 105.30 -6.92
N ALA A 264 13.09 106.30 -6.34
CA ALA A 264 13.14 107.67 -6.86
C ALA A 264 14.17 107.83 -8.00
N ASP A 265 15.25 107.05 -8.01
CA ASP A 265 16.29 107.11 -9.02
C ASP A 265 15.95 106.29 -10.28
N GLU A 266 16.04 106.92 -11.45
CA GLU A 266 15.73 106.32 -12.75
C GLU A 266 16.77 105.26 -13.17
N GLY A 267 18.02 105.37 -12.70
CA GLY A 267 19.04 104.35 -12.90
C GLY A 267 18.69 103.06 -12.17
N ARG A 268 18.30 103.16 -10.89
CA ARG A 268 17.85 102.07 -10.03
C ARG A 268 16.57 101.42 -10.52
N ARG A 269 15.63 102.21 -11.05
CA ARG A 269 14.40 101.72 -11.68
C ARG A 269 14.69 100.81 -12.88
N ARG A 270 15.63 101.21 -13.74
CA ARG A 270 16.12 100.40 -14.87
C ARG A 270 16.89 99.15 -14.44
N GLU A 271 17.53 99.14 -13.29
CA GLU A 271 18.14 97.94 -12.71
C GLU A 271 17.06 96.93 -12.28
N TYR A 272 15.99 97.40 -11.63
CA TYR A 272 14.90 96.55 -11.16
C TYR A 272 14.12 95.93 -12.32
N TYR A 273 13.81 96.70 -13.38
CA TYR A 273 13.24 96.15 -14.61
C TYR A 273 14.13 95.04 -15.20
N ARG A 274 15.46 95.23 -15.22
CA ARG A 274 16.40 94.21 -15.70
C ARG A 274 16.40 92.95 -14.84
N VAL A 275 16.28 93.06 -13.52
CA VAL A 275 16.17 91.90 -12.62
C VAL A 275 14.88 91.12 -12.88
N ILE A 276 13.74 91.83 -13.00
CA ILE A 276 12.44 91.21 -13.32
C ILE A 276 12.51 90.45 -14.65
N THR A 277 13.04 91.06 -15.71
CA THR A 277 13.19 90.41 -17.03
C THR A 277 14.07 89.16 -16.94
N ARG A 278 15.22 89.25 -16.26
CA ARG A 278 16.15 88.12 -16.11
C ARG A 278 15.53 86.94 -15.35
N GLU A 279 14.84 87.21 -14.24
CA GLU A 279 14.18 86.15 -13.47
C GLU A 279 12.97 85.56 -14.20
N SER A 280 12.27 86.36 -15.03
CA SER A 280 11.21 85.87 -15.91
C SER A 280 11.75 84.92 -16.98
N GLU A 281 12.86 85.28 -17.64
CA GLU A 281 13.55 84.40 -18.59
C GLU A 281 14.09 83.12 -17.92
N ARG A 282 14.56 83.22 -16.66
CA ARG A 282 14.98 82.06 -15.88
C ARG A 282 13.78 81.15 -15.57
N LEU A 283 12.65 81.71 -15.18
CA LEU A 283 11.42 80.96 -14.89
C LEU A 283 10.89 80.25 -16.14
N SER A 284 10.85 80.92 -17.30
CA SER A 284 10.46 80.32 -18.58
C SER A 284 11.32 79.11 -18.93
N ARG A 285 12.65 79.22 -18.81
CA ARG A 285 13.58 78.09 -19.04
C ARG A 285 13.32 76.92 -18.10
N LEU A 286 12.99 77.17 -16.83
CA LEU A 286 12.65 76.11 -15.88
C LEU A 286 11.34 75.41 -16.26
N ILE A 287 10.32 76.16 -16.70
CA ILE A 287 9.05 75.61 -17.18
C ILE A 287 9.28 74.75 -18.42
N ASP A 288 10.05 75.24 -19.39
CA ASP A 288 10.36 74.49 -20.62
C ASP A 288 11.05 73.17 -20.31
N ASN A 289 12.02 73.16 -19.38
CA ASN A 289 12.70 71.94 -18.93
C ASN A 289 11.74 70.92 -18.30
N VAL A 290 10.75 71.37 -17.51
CA VAL A 290 9.74 70.51 -16.90
C VAL A 290 8.78 69.94 -17.95
N LEU A 291 8.37 70.75 -18.92
CA LEU A 291 7.53 70.30 -20.03
C LEU A 291 8.24 69.27 -20.92
N ASP A 292 9.53 69.47 -21.19
CA ASP A 292 10.33 68.52 -21.94
C ASP A 292 10.52 67.19 -21.20
N PHE A 293 10.73 67.22 -19.88
CA PHE A 293 10.78 66.02 -19.04
C PHE A 293 9.45 65.25 -19.08
N SER A 294 8.31 65.94 -18.93
CA SER A 294 6.97 65.34 -19.00
C SER A 294 6.69 64.66 -20.35
N ARG A 295 7.17 65.23 -21.46
CA ARG A 295 7.06 64.63 -22.81
C ARG A 295 7.89 63.34 -22.96
N ILE A 296 9.06 63.28 -22.32
CA ILE A 296 9.92 62.09 -22.32
C ILE A 296 9.27 60.97 -21.49
N GLU A 297 8.76 61.28 -20.30
CA GLU A 297 8.14 60.29 -19.42
C GLU A 297 6.79 59.78 -19.97
N GLY A 298 6.06 60.62 -20.71
CA GLY A 298 4.84 60.24 -21.45
C GLY A 298 5.09 59.46 -22.75
N GLY A 299 6.34 59.10 -23.07
CA GLY A 299 6.68 58.24 -24.20
C GLY A 299 6.58 58.89 -25.60
N ARG A 300 6.57 60.23 -25.72
CA ARG A 300 6.40 60.95 -27.00
C ARG A 300 7.67 61.59 -27.56
N ARG A 301 8.81 60.90 -27.50
CA ARG A 301 9.94 61.20 -28.41
C ARG A 301 10.32 59.93 -29.17
N VAL A 302 9.73 59.78 -30.35
CA VAL A 302 10.32 58.97 -31.42
C VAL A 302 11.62 59.69 -31.80
N TYR A 303 12.76 59.08 -31.49
CA TYR A 303 14.06 59.58 -31.93
C TYR A 303 14.14 59.42 -33.45
N ASP A 304 14.09 60.53 -34.17
CA ASP A 304 14.52 60.56 -35.57
C ASP A 304 16.02 60.86 -35.56
N LYS A 305 16.84 59.85 -35.87
CA LYS A 305 18.28 60.02 -36.06
C LYS A 305 18.51 60.34 -37.53
N ALA A 306 18.91 61.58 -37.80
CA ALA A 306 19.60 61.97 -39.03
C ALA A 306 21.04 61.46 -39.01
#